data_AF-A0A443YKE3-F1
#
_entry.id   AF-A0A443YKE3-F1
#
_cell.length_a   1.000
_cell.length_b   1.000
_cell.length_c   1.000
_cell.angle_alpha   90.00
_cell.angle_beta   90.00
_cell.angle_gamma   90.00
#
_symmetry.space_group_name_H-M   'P 1'
#
loop_
_entity.id
_entity.type
_entity.pdbx_description
1 polymer ?
#
loop_
_entity_poly.entity_id
_entity_poly.type
_entity_poly.pdbx_seq_one_letter_code
_entity_poly.pdbx_strand_id
1 'polypeptide(L)'
;MERADIERIFEAYFEKFKKTEGDRTAWSAFWTEMTDAGTLEINLTKCPRGTIFKIFIDKKKVTEVSGWDEFFKAMETVSADNPGLYDPQEFFSNMKFAI
;
A
#
# COMPACT_ATOMS: atom_id res chain seq x y z
N MET A 1 -6.65 3.59 12.92
CA MET A 1 -5.22 3.34 13.21
C MET A 1 -4.43 4.61 13.00
N GLU A 2 -3.43 4.89 13.84
CA GLU A 2 -2.58 6.09 13.71
C GLU A 2 -1.60 5.96 12.53
N ARG A 3 -1.26 7.09 11.88
CA ARG A 3 -0.35 7.10 10.71
C ARG A 3 1.01 6.46 11.00
N ALA A 4 1.59 6.73 12.17
CA ALA A 4 2.88 6.17 12.57
C ALA A 4 2.85 4.63 12.69
N ASP A 5 1.73 4.04 13.10
CA ASP A 5 1.58 2.59 13.15
C ASP A 5 1.47 1.98 11.75
N ILE A 6 0.72 2.63 10.86
CA ILE A 6 0.59 2.23 9.46
C ILE A 6 1.95 2.21 8.77
N GLU A 7 2.71 3.30 8.90
CA GLU A 7 4.06 3.40 8.35
C GLU A 7 4.94 2.27 8.87
N ARG A 8 4.98 2.07 10.19
CA ARG A 8 5.78 1.01 10.82
C ARG A 8 5.41 -0.39 10.33
N ILE A 9 4.11 -0.70 10.17
CA ILE A 9 3.65 -1.99 9.68
C ILE A 9 4.08 -2.20 8.23
N PHE A 10 3.84 -1.21 7.37
CA PHE A 10 4.24 -1.29 5.97
C PHE A 10 5.74 -1.44 5.80
N GLU A 11 6.54 -0.71 6.58
CA GLU A 11 7.99 -0.79 6.56
C GLU A 11 8.48 -2.19 6.94
N ALA A 12 7.92 -2.77 8.00
CA ALA A 12 8.25 -4.13 8.40
C ALA A 12 7.82 -5.18 7.35
N TYR A 13 6.64 -4.99 6.74
CA TYR A 13 6.18 -5.82 5.62
C TYR A 13 7.13 -5.72 4.42
N PHE A 14 7.47 -4.48 4.04
CA PHE A 14 8.38 -4.20 2.93
C PHE A 14 9.72 -4.87 3.14
N GLU A 15 10.33 -4.73 4.31
CA GLU A 15 11.64 -5.35 4.59
C GLU A 15 11.60 -6.88 4.49
N LYS A 16 10.49 -7.51 4.89
CA LYS A 16 10.32 -8.96 4.81
C LYS A 16 10.05 -9.47 3.39
N PHE A 17 9.26 -8.74 2.60
CA PHE A 17 8.73 -9.22 1.33
C PHE A 17 9.27 -8.53 0.08
N LYS A 18 10.13 -7.51 0.23
CA LYS A 18 10.67 -6.76 -0.90
C LYS A 18 11.39 -7.64 -1.91
N LYS A 19 11.19 -7.33 -3.18
CA LYS A 19 11.89 -7.92 -4.32
C LYS A 19 12.62 -6.82 -5.08
N THR A 20 13.81 -7.11 -5.57
CA THR A 20 14.54 -6.19 -6.45
C THR A 20 13.83 -6.06 -7.79
N GLU A 21 13.66 -4.82 -8.24
CA GLU A 21 13.20 -4.50 -9.59
C GLU A 21 14.40 -4.40 -10.53
N GLY A 22 14.30 -4.98 -11.73
CA GLY A 22 15.21 -4.80 -12.86
C GLY A 22 16.70 -4.59 -12.51
N ASP A 23 17.14 -3.34 -12.59
CA ASP A 23 18.53 -2.89 -12.41
C ASP A 23 19.05 -2.90 -10.96
N ARG A 24 18.26 -3.45 -10.03
CA ARG A 24 18.57 -3.56 -8.58
C ARG A 24 18.75 -2.20 -7.90
N THR A 25 18.23 -1.13 -8.48
CA THR A 25 18.21 0.20 -7.85
C THR A 25 16.88 0.49 -7.15
N ALA A 26 15.86 -0.33 -7.37
CA ALA A 26 14.56 -0.22 -6.72
C ALA A 26 14.14 -1.56 -6.12
N TRP A 27 13.35 -1.47 -5.05
CA TRP A 27 12.77 -2.60 -4.36
C TRP A 27 11.28 -2.39 -4.22
N SER A 28 10.49 -3.42 -4.46
CA SER A 28 9.04 -3.34 -4.37
C SER A 28 8.46 -4.45 -3.49
N ALA A 29 7.36 -4.17 -2.81
CA ALA A 29 6.55 -5.15 -2.11
C ALA A 29 5.08 -4.90 -2.44
N PHE A 30 4.35 -5.97 -2.74
CA PHE A 30 2.97 -5.92 -3.18
C PHE A 30 2.06 -6.55 -2.14
N TRP A 31 1.05 -5.80 -1.69
CA TRP A 31 -0.01 -6.28 -0.82
C TRP A 31 -1.34 -6.29 -1.55
N THR A 32 -2.21 -7.24 -1.20
CA THR A 32 -3.55 -7.39 -1.75
C THR A 32 -4.52 -7.75 -0.65
N GLU A 33 -5.64 -7.03 -0.63
CA GLU A 33 -6.78 -7.31 0.24
C GLU A 33 -8.01 -7.57 -0.63
N MET A 34 -8.80 -8.59 -0.27
CA MET A 34 -10.06 -8.91 -0.94
C MET A 34 -11.21 -8.64 0.01
N THR A 35 -12.18 -7.86 -0.45
CA THR A 35 -13.39 -7.50 0.28
C THR A 35 -14.62 -7.87 -0.56
N ASP A 36 -15.80 -7.83 0.05
CA ASP A 36 -17.06 -7.96 -0.70
C ASP A 36 -17.28 -6.84 -1.72
N ALA A 37 -16.62 -5.68 -1.53
CA ALA A 37 -16.69 -4.53 -2.43
C ALA A 37 -15.70 -4.62 -3.61
N GLY A 38 -14.73 -5.53 -3.57
CA GLY A 38 -13.70 -5.68 -4.60
C GLY A 38 -12.31 -5.98 -4.03
N THR A 39 -11.31 -5.92 -4.90
CA THR A 39 -9.91 -6.16 -4.53
C THR A 39 -9.13 -4.84 -4.48
N LEU A 40 -8.48 -4.57 -3.36
CA LEU A 40 -7.57 -3.43 -3.19
C LEU A 40 -6.12 -3.93 -3.19
N GLU A 41 -5.29 -3.37 -4.07
CA GLU A 41 -3.88 -3.73 -4.13
C GLU A 41 -2.96 -2.51 -3.99
N ILE A 42 -1.89 -2.66 -3.23
CA ILE A 42 -0.90 -1.61 -3.02
C ILE A 42 0.49 -2.17 -3.34
N ASN A 43 1.15 -1.54 -4.31
CA ASN A 43 2.57 -1.76 -4.56
C ASN A 43 3.38 -0.62 -3.93
N LEU A 44 4.14 -0.95 -2.90
CA LEU A 44 5.11 -0.06 -2.29
C LEU A 44 6.46 -0.24 -2.95
N THR A 45 7.01 0.81 -3.54
CA THR A 45 8.34 0.82 -4.17
C THR A 45 9.25 1.82 -3.48
N LYS A 46 10.46 1.39 -3.11
CA LYS A 46 11.55 2.27 -2.64
C LYS A 46 12.68 2.32 -3.65
N CYS A 47 13.09 3.53 -4.01
CA CYS A 47 14.21 3.79 -4.90
C CYS A 47 14.95 5.07 -4.46
N PRO A 48 16.10 5.43 -5.06
CA PRO A 48 16.83 6.64 -4.72
C PRO A 48 16.01 7.94 -4.81
N ARG A 49 14.91 7.94 -5.57
CA ARG A 49 13.99 9.08 -5.70
C ARG A 49 12.97 9.18 -4.55
N GLY A 50 12.89 8.17 -3.69
CA GLY A 50 11.97 8.11 -2.55
C GLY A 50 11.07 6.89 -2.55
N THR A 51 9.97 7.02 -1.80
CA THR A 51 8.95 5.98 -1.61
C THR A 51 7.75 6.27 -2.50
N ILE A 52 7.37 5.32 -3.34
CA ILE A 52 6.26 5.43 -4.29
C ILE A 52 5.22 4.36 -3.95
N PHE A 53 3.94 4.76 -3.97
CA PHE A 53 2.80 3.87 -3.79
C PHE A 53 2.00 3.85 -5.09
N LYS A 54 1.77 2.67 -5.64
CA LYS A 54 0.81 2.45 -6.72
C LYS A 54 -0.41 1.74 -6.14
N ILE A 55 -1.57 2.34 -6.31
CA ILE A 55 -2.83 1.80 -5.80
C ILE A 55 -3.62 1.25 -6.99
N PHE A 56 -4.11 0.04 -6.83
CA PHE A 56 -4.94 -0.65 -7.81
C PHE A 56 -6.26 -1.06 -7.17
N ILE A 57 -7.31 -1.01 -7.97
CA ILE A 57 -8.63 -1.54 -7.64
C ILE A 57 -9.00 -2.51 -8.76
N ASP A 58 -9.29 -3.75 -8.39
CA ASP A 58 -9.59 -4.83 -9.33
C ASP A 58 -8.57 -4.91 -10.48
N LYS A 59 -7.28 -4.89 -10.11
CA LYS A 59 -6.12 -4.95 -11.02
C LYS A 59 -5.94 -3.73 -11.94
N LYS A 60 -6.77 -2.68 -11.80
CA LYS A 60 -6.62 -1.43 -12.56
C LYS A 60 -5.91 -0.40 -11.71
N LYS A 61 -4.83 0.20 -12.22
CA LYS A 61 -4.13 1.28 -11.52
C LYS A 61 -5.05 2.49 -11.44
N VAL A 62 -5.40 2.90 -10.22
CA VAL A 62 -6.25 4.07 -9.98
C VAL A 62 -5.42 5.32 -9.73
N THR A 63 -4.32 5.20 -9.01
CA THR A 63 -3.43 6.33 -8.75
C THR A 63 -2.00 5.86 -8.41
N GLU A 64 -1.08 6.82 -8.46
CA GLU A 64 0.33 6.66 -8.09
C GLU A 64 0.80 7.92 -7.38
N VAL A 65 1.33 7.76 -6.18
CA VAL A 65 1.73 8.87 -5.30
C VAL A 65 3.11 8.64 -4.71
N SER A 66 3.79 9.75 -4.37
CA SER A 66 5.13 9.73 -3.80
C SER A 66 5.10 10.28 -2.38
N GLY A 67 5.62 9.50 -1.44
CA GLY A 67 5.67 9.86 -0.03
C GLY A 67 4.39 9.51 0.75
N TRP A 68 4.54 9.45 2.07
CA TRP A 68 3.50 9.01 2.99
C TRP A 68 2.30 9.96 3.08
N ASP A 69 2.53 11.27 3.06
CA ASP A 69 1.44 12.25 3.12
C ASP A 69 0.48 12.14 1.94
N GLU A 70 1.02 11.98 0.72
CA GLU A 70 0.21 11.79 -0.48
C GLU A 70 -0.44 10.41 -0.52
N PHE A 71 0.20 9.39 0.07
CA PHE A 71 -0.43 8.09 0.28
C PHE A 71 -1.69 8.20 1.16
N PHE A 72 -1.60 8.86 2.31
CA PHE A 72 -2.76 8.99 3.20
C PHE A 72 -3.90 9.76 2.55
N LYS A 73 -3.62 10.86 1.85
CA LYS A 73 -4.64 11.60 1.08
C LYS A 73 -5.26 10.73 0.00
N ALA A 74 -4.45 9.96 -0.75
CA ALA A 74 -4.96 9.08 -1.78
C ALA A 74 -5.88 7.99 -1.21
N MET A 75 -5.52 7.41 -0.06
CA MET A 75 -6.35 6.40 0.60
C MET A 75 -7.66 6.97 1.19
N GLU A 76 -7.66 8.23 1.64
CA GLU A 76 -8.89 8.94 2.01
C GLU A 76 -9.83 9.05 0.80
N THR A 77 -9.31 9.44 -0.37
CA THR A 77 -10.09 9.47 -1.62
C THR A 77 -10.57 8.09 -2.04
N VAL A 78 -9.72 7.06 -1.99
CA VAL A 78 -10.10 5.68 -2.33
C VAL A 78 -11.24 5.19 -1.43
N SER A 79 -11.18 5.48 -0.13
CA SER A 79 -12.23 5.12 0.83
C SER A 79 -13.55 5.85 0.54
N ALA A 80 -13.49 7.13 0.18
CA ALA A 80 -14.66 7.93 -0.15
C ALA A 80 -15.32 7.48 -1.47
N ASP A 81 -14.52 7.20 -2.50
CA ASP A 81 -15.00 6.83 -3.83
C ASP A 81 -15.44 5.35 -3.92
N ASN A 82 -14.93 4.49 -3.02
CA ASN A 82 -15.21 3.05 -3.01
C ASN A 82 -15.58 2.58 -1.58
N PRO A 83 -16.80 2.89 -1.11
CA PRO A 83 -17.23 2.49 0.23
C PRO A 83 -17.13 0.98 0.45
N GLY A 84 -16.53 0.57 1.56
CA GLY A 84 -16.34 -0.84 1.93
C GLY A 84 -15.09 -1.51 1.35
N LEU A 85 -14.35 -0.85 0.45
CA LEU A 85 -13.12 -1.41 -0.13
C LEU A 85 -11.90 -1.25 0.79
N TYR A 86 -11.89 -0.22 1.64
CA TYR A 86 -10.75 0.09 2.50
C TYR A 86 -11.20 0.45 3.92
N ASP A 87 -10.85 -0.44 4.86
CA ASP A 87 -10.79 -0.16 6.30
C ASP A 87 -9.32 -0.21 6.74
N PRO A 88 -8.72 0.91 7.17
CA PRO A 88 -7.33 0.93 7.61
C PRO A 88 -7.08 0.00 8.81
N GLN A 89 -8.06 -0.21 9.68
CA GLN A 89 -7.88 -1.08 10.84
C GLN A 89 -7.72 -2.54 10.41
N GLU A 90 -8.60 -3.03 9.54
CA GLU A 90 -8.57 -4.40 9.04
C GLU A 90 -7.36 -4.61 8.12
N PHE A 91 -7.20 -3.75 7.12
CA PHE A 91 -6.13 -3.83 6.11
C PHE A 91 -4.74 -3.94 6.74
N PHE A 92 -4.42 -3.05 7.68
CA PHE A 92 -3.10 -3.07 8.33
C PHE A 92 -2.97 -4.13 9.41
N SER A 93 -4.06 -4.59 10.00
CA SER A 93 -4.01 -5.76 10.90
C SER A 93 -3.68 -7.04 10.13
N ASN A 94 -4.27 -7.23 8.94
CA ASN A 94 -4.00 -8.37 8.08
C ASN A 94 -2.56 -8.33 7.54
N MET A 95 -2.09 -7.16 7.12
CA MET A 95 -0.69 -6.98 6.72
C MET A 95 0.26 -7.30 7.88
N LYS A 96 -0.02 -6.80 9.08
CA LYS A 96 0.79 -7.08 10.28
C LYS A 96 0.81 -8.56 10.63
N PHE A 97 -0.29 -9.28 10.47
CA PHE A 97 -0.35 -10.72 10.68
C PHE A 97 0.55 -11.52 9.72
N ALA A 98 0.80 -10.98 8.52
CA ALA A 98 1.67 -11.62 7.53
C ALA A 98 3.17 -11.43 7.82
N ILE A 99 3.56 -10.53 8.73
CA ILE A 99 4.95 -10.25 9.12
C ILE A 99 5.38 -11.16 10.27
#